data_AF-A0AAD7H739-F1
#
_entry.id   AF-A0AAD7H739-F1
#
_cell.length_a   1.000
_cell.length_b   1.000
_cell.length_c   1.000
_cell.angle_alpha   90.00
_cell.angle_beta   90.00
_cell.angle_gamma   90.00
#
_symmetry.space_group_name_H-M   'P 1'
#
loop_
_entity.id
_entity.type
_entity.pdbx_description
1 polymer ?
#
loop_
_entity_poly.entity_id
_entity_poly.type
_entity_poly.pdbx_seq_one_letter_code
_entity_poly.pdbx_strand_id
1 'polypeptide(L)'
;GSTLNTSLRVTGEQTNNRGELLAILYCLSMIPSNKCLDIYSDSEYAIRSIVYWAPGHAEAGWKCANADLLQDIVSWIRYQSSPVHFYHVKAHAVNHHNEAANTAAKEGA
;
A
#
# COMPACT_ATOMS: atom_id res chain seq x y z
N GLY A 1 -15.61 -15.56 1.02
CA GLY A 1 -14.28 -14.95 0.82
C GLY A 1 -14.41 -13.90 -0.25
N SER A 2 -13.88 -12.70 -0.04
CA SER A 2 -13.88 -11.66 -1.07
C SER A 2 -13.07 -12.16 -2.28
N THR A 3 -13.61 -12.04 -3.49
CA THR A 3 -12.95 -12.44 -4.75
C THR A 3 -11.79 -11.52 -5.15
N LEU A 4 -11.38 -10.60 -4.27
CA LEU A 4 -10.33 -9.60 -4.51
C LEU A 4 -9.07 -9.84 -3.68
N ASN A 5 -8.99 -10.96 -2.95
CA ASN A 5 -7.78 -11.33 -2.23
C ASN A 5 -6.73 -11.84 -3.23
N THR A 6 -5.73 -11.02 -3.53
CA THR A 6 -4.61 -11.34 -4.43
C THR A 6 -3.30 -11.30 -3.66
N SER A 7 -2.40 -12.24 -3.94
CA SER A 7 -1.00 -12.23 -3.50
C SER A 7 -0.11 -11.73 -4.64
N LEU A 8 0.85 -10.85 -4.34
CA LEU A 8 1.83 -10.36 -5.30
C LEU A 8 3.24 -10.58 -4.78
N ARG A 9 4.12 -11.04 -5.67
CA ARG A 9 5.54 -11.17 -5.34
C ARG A 9 6.17 -9.78 -5.30
N VAL A 10 6.85 -9.48 -4.20
CA VAL A 10 7.62 -8.24 -4.07
C VAL A 10 8.76 -8.23 -5.07
N THR A 11 8.79 -7.23 -5.96
CA THR A 11 9.91 -6.94 -6.84
C THR A 11 10.96 -6.14 -6.06
N GLY A 12 12.25 -6.47 -6.15
CA GLY A 12 13.30 -5.80 -5.36
C GLY A 12 13.52 -6.43 -3.98
N GLU A 13 13.99 -5.64 -3.00
CA GLU A 13 14.31 -6.15 -1.65
C GLU A 13 13.05 -6.64 -0.92
N GLN A 14 12.99 -7.94 -0.59
CA GLN A 14 11.84 -8.53 0.07
C GLN A 14 11.81 -8.19 1.57
N THR A 15 11.37 -6.96 1.87
CA THR A 15 11.11 -6.49 3.22
C THR A 15 9.61 -6.32 3.45
N ASN A 16 9.17 -6.44 4.71
CA ASN A 16 7.76 -6.23 5.08
C ASN A 16 7.27 -4.85 4.59
N ASN A 17 8.04 -3.80 4.86
CA ASN A 17 7.73 -2.42 4.46
C ASN A 17 7.53 -2.26 2.95
N ARG A 18 8.36 -2.92 2.14
CA ARG A 18 8.22 -2.87 0.68
C ARG A 18 7.01 -3.66 0.20
N GLY A 19 6.73 -4.80 0.82
CA GLY A 19 5.53 -5.59 0.55
C GLY A 19 4.24 -4.81 0.81
N GLU A 20 4.16 -4.12 1.94
CA GLU A 20 3.02 -3.26 2.29
C GLU A 20 2.80 -2.13 1.28
N LEU A 21 3.88 -1.45 0.87
CA LEU A 21 3.81 -0.40 -0.16
C LEU A 21 3.36 -0.96 -1.52
N LEU A 22 3.87 -2.13 -1.91
CA LEU A 22 3.47 -2.78 -3.16
C LEU A 22 1.99 -3.19 -3.15
N ALA A 23 1.50 -3.70 -2.01
CA ALA A 23 0.08 -4.04 -1.85
C ALA A 23 -0.80 -2.80 -2.04
N ILE A 24 -0.43 -1.66 -1.46
CA ILE A 24 -1.14 -0.38 -1.65
C ILE A 24 -1.10 0.08 -3.11
N LEU A 25 0.08 0.02 -3.74
CA LEU A 25 0.25 0.38 -5.16
C LEU A 25 -0.66 -0.46 -6.05
N TYR A 26 -0.74 -1.75 -5.79
CA TYR A 26 -1.60 -2.65 -6.54
C TYR A 26 -3.09 -2.29 -6.38
N CYS A 27 -3.55 -2.07 -5.14
CA CYS A 27 -4.91 -1.62 -4.87
C CYS A 27 -5.26 -0.34 -5.65
N LEU A 28 -4.33 0.63 -5.71
CA LEU A 28 -4.50 1.86 -6.47
C LEU A 28 -4.64 1.60 -7.98
N SER A 29 -3.82 0.68 -8.53
CA SER A 29 -3.85 0.36 -9.96
C SER A 29 -5.10 -0.42 -10.41
N MET A 30 -5.76 -1.13 -9.49
CA MET A 30 -6.95 -1.94 -9.81
C MET A 30 -8.25 -1.14 -9.84
N ILE A 31 -8.30 -0.01 -9.13
CA ILE A 31 -9.55 0.72 -8.91
C ILE A 31 -9.70 1.83 -9.95
N PRO A 32 -10.84 1.91 -10.66
CA PRO A 32 -11.11 2.99 -11.61
C PRO A 32 -10.96 4.37 -10.96
N SER A 33 -10.38 5.32 -11.70
CA SER A 33 -10.01 6.62 -11.14
C SER A 33 -11.17 7.52 -10.72
N ASN A 34 -12.40 7.16 -11.09
CA ASN A 34 -13.63 7.86 -10.73
C ASN A 34 -14.38 7.24 -9.54
N LYS A 35 -13.74 6.33 -8.80
CA LYS A 35 -14.30 5.73 -7.59
C LYS A 35 -13.48 6.12 -6.37
N CYS A 36 -14.18 6.41 -5.27
CA CYS A 36 -13.54 6.58 -3.98
C CYS A 36 -12.85 5.27 -3.56
N LEU A 37 -11.67 5.40 -2.95
CA LEU A 37 -10.88 4.27 -2.47
C LEU A 37 -10.54 4.45 -1.00
N ASP A 38 -11.01 3.53 -0.16
CA ASP A 38 -10.67 3.45 1.25
C ASP A 38 -9.63 2.35 1.47
N ILE A 39 -8.43 2.74 1.89
CA ILE A 39 -7.31 1.83 2.16
C ILE A 39 -7.15 1.68 3.66
N TYR A 40 -7.34 0.47 4.16
CA TYR A 40 -7.10 0.08 5.54
C TYR A 40 -5.80 -0.72 5.62
N SER A 41 -4.88 -0.28 6.47
CA SER A 41 -3.61 -1.00 6.71
C SER A 41 -3.24 -0.91 8.19
N ASP A 42 -2.66 -1.97 8.73
CA ASP A 42 -2.01 -1.99 10.04
C ASP A 42 -0.53 -1.59 9.99
N SER A 43 -0.01 -1.31 8.79
CA SER A 43 1.33 -0.81 8.57
C SER A 43 1.39 0.69 8.79
N GLU A 44 1.75 1.09 10.02
CA GLU A 44 2.03 2.49 10.33
C GLU A 44 3.08 3.07 9.38
N TYR A 45 4.11 2.27 9.05
CA TYR A 45 5.16 2.68 8.11
C TYR A 45 4.57 3.05 6.74
N ALA A 46 3.73 2.20 6.15
CA ALA A 46 3.20 2.43 4.81
C ALA A 46 2.32 3.69 4.78
N ILE A 47 1.40 3.81 5.73
CA ILE A 47 0.51 4.99 5.85
C ILE A 47 1.34 6.26 6.04
N ARG A 48 2.33 6.25 6.93
CA ARG A 48 3.14 7.46 7.18
C ARG A 48 4.03 7.83 6.01
N SER A 49 4.59 6.84 5.32
CA SER A 49 5.43 7.06 4.15
C SER A 49 4.67 7.77 3.04
N ILE A 50 3.41 7.39 2.83
CA ILE A 50 2.56 7.96 1.78
C ILE A 50 1.99 9.31 2.19
N VAL A 51 1.40 9.40 3.40
CA VAL A 51 0.61 10.57 3.81
C VAL A 51 1.48 11.72 4.34
N TYR A 52 2.53 11.42 5.10
CA TYR A 52 3.32 12.45 5.80
C TYR A 52 4.70 12.67 5.18
N TRP A 53 5.37 11.62 4.70
CA TRP A 53 6.77 11.73 4.26
C TRP A 53 6.93 11.96 2.76
N ALA A 54 6.00 11.46 1.94
CA ALA A 54 6.07 11.60 0.49
C ALA A 54 6.25 13.05 0.00
N PRO A 55 5.60 14.09 0.57
CA PRO A 55 5.84 15.47 0.16
C PRO A 55 7.29 15.92 0.40
N GLY A 56 7.83 15.65 1.59
CA GLY A 56 9.23 15.98 1.91
C GLY A 56 10.24 15.17 1.09
N HIS A 57 9.93 13.91 0.80
CA HIS A 57 10.75 13.08 -0.09
C HIS A 57 10.71 13.59 -1.53
N ALA A 58 9.56 14.07 -2.02
CA ALA A 58 9.45 14.67 -3.34
C ALA A 58 10.31 15.94 -3.45
N GLU A 59 10.27 16.81 -2.44
CA GLU A 59 11.12 18.02 -2.37
C GLU A 59 12.62 17.67 -2.30
N ALA A 60 12.98 16.60 -1.59
CA ALA A 60 14.35 16.12 -1.46
C ALA A 60 14.86 15.30 -2.67
N GLY A 61 14.07 15.18 -3.75
CA GLY A 61 14.43 14.42 -4.95
C GLY A 61 14.43 12.91 -4.73
N TRP A 62 13.51 12.40 -3.91
CA TRP A 62 13.27 10.97 -3.65
C TRP A 62 14.47 10.19 -3.08
N LYS A 63 15.32 10.85 -2.30
CA LYS A 63 16.46 10.23 -1.61
C LYS A 63 16.01 9.49 -0.34
N CYS A 64 15.33 8.36 -0.50
CA CYS A 64 14.80 7.54 0.59
C CYS A 64 14.70 6.05 0.21
N ALA A 65 14.48 5.18 1.20
CA ALA A 65 14.20 3.77 0.94
C ALA A 65 12.82 3.61 0.27
N ASN A 66 12.69 2.64 -0.65
CA ASN A 66 11.46 2.39 -1.42
C ASN A 66 10.95 3.60 -2.22
N ALA A 67 11.85 4.51 -2.59
CA ALA A 67 11.55 5.70 -3.38
C ALA A 67 10.82 5.40 -4.69
N ASP A 68 11.11 4.27 -5.31
CA ASP A 68 10.46 3.79 -6.53
C ASP A 68 8.97 3.54 -6.30
N LEU A 69 8.61 2.78 -5.27
CA LEU A 69 7.20 2.51 -4.95
C LEU A 69 6.47 3.77 -4.48
N LEU A 70 7.11 4.63 -3.69
CA LEU A 70 6.50 5.88 -3.22
C LEU A 70 6.18 6.84 -4.38
N GLN A 71 7.08 6.92 -5.37
CA GLN A 71 6.83 7.72 -6.58
C GLN A 71 5.63 7.20 -7.37
N ASP A 72 5.54 5.89 -7.56
CA ASP A 72 4.43 5.28 -8.28
C ASP A 72 3.11 5.47 -7.54
N ILE A 73 3.09 5.23 -6.21
CA ILE A 73 1.91 5.44 -5.37
C ILE A 73 1.44 6.89 -5.45
N VAL A 74 2.34 7.88 -5.32
CA VAL A 74 1.98 9.30 -5.43
C VAL A 74 1.44 9.63 -6.82
N SER A 75 2.00 9.04 -7.87
CA SER A 75 1.54 9.24 -9.25
C SER A 75 0.12 8.69 -9.44
N TRP A 76 -0.17 7.49 -8.91
CA TRP A 76 -1.51 6.91 -8.95
C TRP A 76 -2.52 7.71 -8.13
N ILE A 77 -2.16 8.14 -6.92
CA ILE A 77 -3.05 9.00 -6.11
C ILE A 77 -3.40 10.29 -6.85
N ARG A 78 -2.42 10.92 -7.52
CA ARG A 78 -2.66 12.13 -8.34
C ARG A 78 -3.49 11.86 -9.60
N TYR A 79 -3.45 10.64 -10.12
CA TYR A 79 -4.26 10.23 -11.26
C TYR A 79 -5.73 9.99 -10.89
N GLN A 80 -6.03 9.71 -9.61
CA GLN A 80 -7.41 9.53 -9.16
C GLN A 80 -8.18 10.86 -9.22
N SER A 81 -9.35 10.81 -9.84
CA SER A 81 -10.32 11.92 -9.87
C SER A 81 -11.26 11.92 -8.66
N SER A 82 -11.28 10.81 -7.91
CA SER A 82 -12.03 10.65 -6.67
C SER A 82 -11.08 10.51 -5.47
N PRO A 83 -11.55 10.84 -4.24
CA PRO A 83 -10.71 10.77 -3.05
C PRO A 83 -10.15 9.37 -2.77
N VAL A 84 -8.89 9.35 -2.30
CA VAL A 84 -8.26 8.17 -1.70
C VAL A 84 -8.09 8.45 -0.21
N HIS A 85 -8.70 7.61 0.63
CA HIS A 85 -8.64 7.72 2.08
C HIS A 85 -7.75 6.62 2.66
N PHE A 86 -6.92 6.99 3.62
CA PHE A 86 -5.99 6.10 4.30
C PHE A 86 -6.37 5.97 5.77
N TYR A 87 -6.60 4.74 6.23
CA TYR A 87 -6.99 4.41 7.58
C TYR A 87 -5.96 3.47 8.21
N HIS A 88 -5.27 3.96 9.24
CA HIS A 88 -4.42 3.11 10.07
C HIS A 88 -5.30 2.34 11.06
N VAL A 89 -5.27 1.01 10.99
CA VAL A 89 -5.97 0.13 11.92
C VAL A 89 -4.96 -0.52 12.86
N LYS A 90 -5.30 -0.67 14.14
CA LYS A 90 -4.40 -1.34 15.09
C LYS A 90 -4.31 -2.83 14.73
N ALA A 91 -3.09 -3.34 14.56
CA ALA A 91 -2.85 -4.77 14.52
C ALA A 91 -3.40 -5.40 15.82
N HIS A 92 -4.35 -6.34 15.67
CA HIS A 92 -4.98 -7.13 16.73
C HIS A 92 -6.15 -6.52 17.54
N ALA A 93 -7.16 -5.99 16.84
CA ALA A 93 -8.55 -6.19 17.26
C ALA A 93 -9.14 -7.34 16.43
N VAL A 94 -9.26 -8.52 17.05
CA VAL A 94 -9.71 -9.82 16.51
C VAL A 94 -10.74 -9.74 15.36
N ASN A 95 -10.44 -10.26 14.16
CA ASN A 95 -11.32 -11.15 13.35
C ASN A 95 -10.89 -11.34 11.86
N HIS A 96 -10.50 -12.56 11.51
CA HIS A 96 -10.71 -13.27 10.23
C HIS A 96 -10.24 -12.69 8.87
N HIS A 97 -9.88 -11.42 8.74
CA HIS A 97 -9.50 -10.84 7.43
C HIS A 97 -7.98 -10.76 7.20
N ASN A 98 -7.15 -10.84 8.25
CA ASN A 98 -5.69 -10.79 8.11
C ASN A 98 -5.02 -12.15 7.88
N GLU A 99 -5.74 -13.26 8.08
CA GLU A 99 -5.26 -14.62 7.78
C GLU A 99 -5.01 -14.82 6.27
N ALA A 100 -5.77 -14.15 5.41
CA ALA A 100 -5.59 -14.24 3.96
C ALA A 100 -4.31 -13.53 3.49
N ALA A 101 -3.98 -12.36 4.06
CA ALA A 101 -2.73 -11.65 3.77
C ALA A 101 -1.50 -12.41 4.28
N ASN A 102 -1.60 -13.02 5.48
CA ASN A 102 -0.51 -13.80 6.07
C ASN A 102 -0.28 -15.14 5.33
N THR A 103 -1.34 -15.78 4.83
CA THR A 103 -1.22 -17.00 4.00
C THR A 103 -0.68 -16.68 2.60
N ALA A 104 -1.15 -15.58 1.98
CA ALA A 104 -0.68 -15.09 0.69
C ALA A 104 0.82 -14.75 0.67
N ALA A 105 1.37 -14.25 1.77
CA ALA A 105 2.79 -13.92 1.89
C ALA A 105 3.71 -15.16 1.98
N LYS A 106 3.17 -16.34 2.32
CA LYS A 106 3.96 -17.58 2.49
C LYS A 106 4.02 -18.46 1.25
N GLU A 107 3.11 -18.30 0.30
CA GLU A 107 3.06 -19.12 -0.92
C GLU A 107 3.93 -18.58 -2.09
N GLY A 108 4.68 -17.50 -1.88
CA GLY A 108 5.52 -16.84 -2.90
C GLY A 108 7.04 -16.93 -2.70
N ALA A 109 7.51 -17.80 -1.80
CA ALA A 109 8.95 -18.05 -1.56
C ALA A 109 9.58 -18.92 -2.65
#